data_AF-A0A1V2B3T2-F1
#
_entry.id   AF-A0A1V2B3T2-F1
#
_cell.length_a   1.000
_cell.length_b   1.000
_cell.length_c   1.000
_cell.angle_alpha   90.00
_cell.angle_beta   90.00
_cell.angle_gamma   90.00
#
_symmetry.space_group_name_H-M   'P 1'
#
loop_
_entity.id
_entity.type
_entity.pdbx_description
1 polymer ?
#
loop_
_entity_poly.entity_id
_entity_poly.type
_entity_poly.pdbx_seq_one_letter_code
_entity_poly.pdbx_strand_id
1 'polypeptide(L)'
;MMKTFLTTGLLLALLSGCTKKELSEKAPTVAAADAASSPVGDVVGKVTVGYQGWFNAPGDGSAVNRWTHQNLDMWPDMREYEITYASTFPNLANGDTAKMFSSYDQATVNTHFRWMQENGIDAAALQRFSGELADPAFKSMRDNMAQKVRTAAELTGRKFYIMYDVSGDANMQERLKSDFTNTILGTLNLLSSPAYAKQNGKPVICIFGMGYQGAPAPGPGDSAQCLDMISWFKDQGCYVIGSVPMDWRTPNVFSRSNFTSVYNSFNMLAPWAVAAQVGSTYQPWIQGDFDYCEAHGMDYQPIAYPGFSFHNSNAGNPLNEVPRNHGDFMWAQVAVMKQVGVHSLYIAMFDEVNEGTAIFKVAENASQTPVNTSFVNLDQDGVAVSADFYLRLVNDAGKMIKGETPYQATHPTQHIIGGSGPLADGTYKIINRNSNLSLDATGQGTANETAIQQYTYSGGTNQQWTITSVGGDHYKIIGVQSGRALDIKGQSLLDGAGLQLYDYNGGANQQFILSPATGGYFTIQGVQSGKLLEVPAFSTTAGTKIEQYQANNGANQQLIITKL
;
A
#
# COMPACT_ATOMS: atom_id res chain seq x y z
N MET A 1 6.82 13.57 -36.74
CA MET A 1 6.70 13.88 -38.19
C MET A 1 7.38 12.74 -38.93
N MET A 2 6.83 12.00 -39.90
CA MET A 2 5.82 12.18 -40.98
C MET A 2 4.87 10.96 -40.97
N LYS A 3 3.54 11.10 -40.88
CA LYS A 3 2.52 11.16 -41.96
C LYS A 3 2.75 10.24 -43.18
N THR A 4 1.77 9.38 -43.51
CA THR A 4 0.96 9.25 -44.77
C THR A 4 0.16 7.91 -44.69
N PHE A 5 -1.17 7.78 -44.58
CA PHE A 5 -2.35 8.06 -45.43
C PHE A 5 -2.64 7.07 -46.60
N LEU A 6 -3.94 6.69 -46.70
CA LEU A 6 -4.72 6.13 -47.85
C LEU A 6 -4.49 4.63 -48.23
N THR A 7 -5.45 3.80 -48.68
CA THR A 7 -6.92 3.83 -48.88
C THR A 7 -7.41 2.42 -49.27
N THR A 8 -8.71 2.21 -49.04
CA THR A 8 -9.68 1.25 -49.62
C THR A 8 -9.31 0.50 -50.91
N GLY A 9 -9.65 -0.80 -50.96
CA GLY A 9 -9.70 -1.62 -52.18
C GLY A 9 -10.63 -2.81 -52.02
N LEU A 10 -11.84 -2.70 -52.57
CA LEU A 10 -12.86 -3.74 -52.68
C LEU A 10 -12.57 -4.60 -53.92
N LEU A 11 -12.63 -5.94 -53.82
CA LEU A 11 -12.81 -6.82 -54.98
C LEU A 11 -13.64 -8.08 -54.63
N LEU A 12 -14.86 -8.14 -55.18
CA LEU A 12 -15.67 -9.34 -55.48
C LEU A 12 -14.95 -10.14 -56.60
N ALA A 13 -15.11 -11.44 -56.89
CA ALA A 13 -15.97 -12.55 -56.45
C ALA A 13 -15.39 -13.86 -57.08
N LEU A 14 -15.79 -15.04 -56.60
CA LEU A 14 -16.43 -16.14 -57.38
C LEU A 14 -16.40 -17.51 -56.65
N LEU A 15 -17.60 -17.90 -56.19
CA LEU A 15 -18.28 -19.22 -56.20
C LEU A 15 -17.46 -20.52 -56.36
N SER A 16 -17.68 -21.49 -55.45
CA SER A 16 -18.37 -22.77 -55.74
C SER A 16 -18.52 -23.63 -54.47
N GLY A 17 -19.71 -24.21 -54.29
CA GLY A 17 -20.11 -24.94 -53.09
C GLY A 17 -19.61 -26.39 -53.04
N CYS A 18 -19.57 -26.92 -51.82
CA CYS A 18 -19.65 -28.35 -51.51
C CYS A 18 -20.27 -28.53 -50.12
N THR A 19 -21.48 -29.09 -50.10
CA THR A 19 -22.21 -29.53 -48.92
C THR A 19 -21.48 -30.67 -48.20
N LYS A 20 -21.26 -30.54 -46.89
CA LYS A 20 -21.00 -31.69 -46.01
C LYS A 20 -21.86 -31.59 -44.75
N LYS A 21 -22.53 -32.71 -44.47
CA LYS A 21 -23.33 -33.03 -43.28
C LYS A 21 -22.57 -32.68 -42.00
N GLU A 22 -23.17 -31.90 -41.11
CA GLU A 22 -22.81 -31.92 -39.70
C GLU A 22 -23.88 -32.67 -38.90
N LEU A 23 -23.39 -33.59 -38.08
CA LEU A 23 -24.13 -34.34 -37.09
C LEU A 23 -24.47 -33.40 -35.94
N SER A 24 -25.77 -33.18 -35.68
CA SER A 24 -26.21 -32.42 -34.52
C SER A 24 -26.12 -33.31 -33.27
N GLU A 25 -25.00 -33.25 -32.54
CA GLU A 25 -25.01 -33.58 -31.12
C GLU A 25 -25.53 -32.35 -30.36
N LYS A 26 -26.76 -32.46 -29.85
CA LYS A 26 -27.28 -31.51 -28.86
C LYS A 26 -26.42 -31.62 -27.61
N ALA A 27 -25.60 -30.61 -27.34
CA ALA A 27 -25.05 -30.37 -26.02
C ALA A 27 -26.21 -30.29 -25.01
N PRO A 28 -26.12 -30.95 -23.84
CA PRO A 28 -27.17 -30.87 -22.83
C PRO A 28 -27.28 -29.42 -22.34
N THR A 29 -28.46 -28.83 -22.52
CA THR A 29 -28.83 -27.55 -21.91
C THR A 29 -28.84 -27.71 -20.40
N VAL A 30 -27.81 -27.21 -19.72
CA VAL A 30 -27.86 -26.99 -18.28
C VAL A 30 -28.83 -25.85 -18.05
N ALA A 31 -29.88 -26.10 -17.28
CA ALA A 31 -30.80 -25.06 -16.87
C ALA A 31 -30.02 -23.97 -16.13
N ALA A 32 -30.16 -22.72 -16.57
CA ALA A 32 -29.68 -21.56 -15.84
C ALA A 32 -30.40 -21.54 -14.49
N ALA A 33 -29.73 -22.02 -13.44
CA ALA A 33 -30.06 -21.59 -12.10
C ALA A 33 -29.77 -20.08 -12.08
N ASP A 34 -30.71 -19.28 -11.60
CA ASP A 34 -30.48 -17.86 -11.30
C ASP A 34 -29.27 -17.78 -10.37
N ALA A 35 -28.09 -17.57 -10.95
CA ALA A 35 -26.84 -17.53 -10.22
C ALA A 35 -26.79 -16.18 -9.51
N ALA A 36 -27.38 -16.10 -8.34
CA ALA A 36 -27.21 -14.95 -7.47
C ALA A 36 -25.70 -14.75 -7.21
N SER A 37 -25.22 -13.52 -7.38
CA SER A 37 -23.88 -13.10 -6.99
C SER A 37 -23.51 -13.65 -5.61
N SER A 38 -22.26 -14.06 -5.38
CA SER A 38 -21.86 -14.55 -4.06
C SER A 38 -22.19 -13.51 -2.98
N PRO A 39 -22.61 -13.95 -1.78
CA PRO A 39 -22.78 -13.02 -0.66
C PRO A 39 -21.45 -12.35 -0.30
N VAL A 40 -21.53 -11.17 0.32
CA VAL A 40 -20.37 -10.50 0.91
C VAL A 40 -19.64 -11.46 1.84
N GLY A 41 -18.33 -11.58 1.66
CA GLY A 41 -17.46 -12.48 2.41
C GLY A 41 -16.12 -11.84 2.72
N ASP A 42 -15.04 -12.63 2.77
CA ASP A 42 -13.69 -12.10 3.04
C ASP A 42 -13.02 -11.51 1.78
N VAL A 43 -13.58 -11.72 0.57
CA VAL A 43 -13.08 -11.12 -0.69
C VAL A 43 -14.19 -10.47 -1.53
N VAL A 44 -15.39 -11.05 -1.59
CA VAL A 44 -16.53 -10.42 -2.26
C VAL A 44 -17.04 -9.27 -1.39
N GLY A 45 -17.19 -8.08 -1.97
CA GLY A 45 -17.59 -6.88 -1.22
C GLY A 45 -16.45 -6.23 -0.44
N LYS A 46 -15.20 -6.52 -0.79
CA LYS A 46 -13.99 -6.15 -0.03
C LYS A 46 -12.93 -5.47 -0.88
N VAL A 47 -12.01 -4.79 -0.21
CA VAL A 47 -10.77 -4.27 -0.80
C VAL A 47 -9.63 -5.23 -0.48
N THR A 48 -9.09 -5.85 -1.52
CA THR A 48 -7.90 -6.69 -1.44
C THR A 48 -6.71 -5.94 -2.01
N VAL A 49 -5.53 -6.07 -1.39
CA VAL A 49 -4.26 -5.66 -1.97
C VAL A 49 -3.43 -6.90 -2.28
N GLY A 50 -2.70 -6.88 -3.38
CA GLY A 50 -1.62 -7.84 -3.55
C GLY A 50 -0.41 -7.49 -2.70
N TYR A 51 0.22 -8.49 -2.10
CA TYR A 51 1.31 -8.31 -1.13
C TYR A 51 2.43 -9.30 -1.39
N GLN A 52 3.62 -8.81 -1.74
CA GLN A 52 4.70 -9.65 -2.25
C GLN A 52 5.63 -10.14 -1.14
N GLY A 53 5.95 -9.27 -0.18
CA GLY A 53 6.78 -9.63 0.97
C GLY A 53 8.15 -10.18 0.59
N TRP A 54 8.74 -9.69 -0.50
CA TRP A 54 9.90 -10.29 -1.18
C TRP A 54 11.24 -9.55 -1.00
N PHE A 55 11.27 -8.44 -0.25
CA PHE A 55 12.52 -7.74 0.06
C PHE A 55 13.27 -8.47 1.16
N ASN A 56 14.46 -8.97 0.86
CA ASN A 56 15.42 -9.48 1.84
C ASN A 56 16.60 -8.53 1.97
N ALA A 57 17.32 -8.61 3.09
CA ALA A 57 18.52 -7.84 3.33
C ALA A 57 19.65 -8.72 3.91
N PRO A 58 20.93 -8.37 3.69
CA PRO A 58 22.02 -8.97 4.44
C PRO A 58 21.84 -8.76 5.94
N GLY A 59 21.88 -9.83 6.72
CA GLY A 59 21.73 -9.81 8.18
C GLY A 59 20.29 -9.83 8.68
N ASP A 60 19.29 -10.00 7.81
CA ASP A 60 17.87 -10.06 8.21
C ASP A 60 17.43 -11.39 8.85
N GLY A 61 18.32 -12.37 8.89
CA GLY A 61 18.04 -13.70 9.45
C GLY A 61 17.22 -14.62 8.53
N SER A 62 16.88 -14.17 7.31
CA SER A 62 16.34 -15.05 6.28
C SER A 62 17.42 -16.01 5.77
N ALA A 63 17.02 -17.17 5.24
CA ALA A 63 17.95 -18.08 4.58
C ALA A 63 18.54 -17.48 3.29
N VAL A 64 17.90 -16.45 2.72
CA VAL A 64 18.35 -15.73 1.52
C VAL A 64 19.52 -14.80 1.85
N ASN A 65 19.45 -14.10 2.99
CA ASN A 65 20.54 -13.31 3.59
C ASN A 65 21.31 -12.38 2.62
N ARG A 66 20.58 -11.78 1.68
CA ARG A 66 21.11 -10.82 0.69
C ARG A 66 19.98 -9.92 0.22
N TRP A 67 20.35 -8.83 -0.43
CA TRP A 67 19.37 -7.99 -1.12
C TRP A 67 18.70 -8.75 -2.27
N THR A 68 17.37 -8.68 -2.31
CA THR A 68 16.52 -9.11 -3.42
C THR A 68 15.70 -7.91 -3.93
N HIS A 69 15.38 -7.90 -5.22
CA HIS A 69 14.53 -6.87 -5.86
C HIS A 69 15.06 -5.42 -5.73
N GLN A 70 16.35 -5.18 -5.98
CA GLN A 70 16.95 -3.83 -5.90
C GLN A 70 16.72 -2.95 -7.16
N ASN A 71 16.03 -3.47 -8.17
CA ASN A 71 15.60 -2.75 -9.37
C ASN A 71 14.37 -1.88 -9.09
N LEU A 72 14.51 -0.94 -8.17
CA LEU A 72 13.41 -0.16 -7.59
C LEU A 72 13.07 1.04 -8.48
N ASP A 73 11.82 1.22 -8.91
CA ASP A 73 11.34 2.44 -9.55
C ASP A 73 10.82 3.47 -8.52
N MET A 74 10.51 3.03 -7.30
CA MET A 74 10.10 3.89 -6.19
C MET A 74 10.96 3.63 -4.95
N TRP A 75 11.27 4.69 -4.20
CA TRP A 75 12.02 4.57 -2.96
C TRP A 75 11.08 4.47 -1.76
N PRO A 76 11.21 3.47 -0.87
CA PRO A 76 10.32 3.33 0.28
C PRO A 76 10.56 4.43 1.33
N ASP A 77 9.49 4.90 1.95
CA ASP A 77 9.56 5.82 3.08
C ASP A 77 9.90 5.05 4.37
N MET A 78 11.07 5.35 4.93
CA MET A 78 11.62 4.59 6.04
C MET A 78 11.21 5.07 7.44
N ARG A 79 10.43 6.15 7.55
CA ARG A 79 10.18 6.88 8.81
C ARG A 79 9.49 6.05 9.90
N GLU A 80 8.74 5.02 9.53
CA GLU A 80 7.93 4.20 10.47
C GLU A 80 8.44 2.75 10.64
N TYR A 81 9.59 2.41 10.07
CA TYR A 81 10.19 1.08 10.25
C TYR A 81 11.10 1.07 11.48
N GLU A 82 10.85 0.13 12.38
CA GLU A 82 11.67 -0.08 13.59
C GLU A 82 13.05 -0.65 13.25
N ILE A 83 13.09 -1.58 12.27
CA ILE A 83 14.31 -2.24 11.83
C ILE A 83 14.62 -1.79 10.41
N THR A 84 15.87 -1.37 10.19
CA THR A 84 16.34 -0.89 8.90
C THR A 84 17.74 -1.42 8.62
N TYR A 85 18.05 -1.62 7.34
CA TYR A 85 19.32 -2.14 6.86
C TYR A 85 19.97 -1.13 5.93
N ALA A 86 21.30 -1.00 6.01
CA ALA A 86 22.06 -0.18 5.08
C ALA A 86 21.91 -0.74 3.66
N SER A 87 21.44 0.09 2.74
CA SER A 87 21.30 -0.30 1.34
C SER A 87 22.65 -0.18 0.60
N THR A 88 22.69 -0.67 -0.64
CA THR A 88 23.82 -0.46 -1.55
C THR A 88 23.71 0.83 -2.34
N PHE A 89 22.65 1.60 -2.15
CA PHE A 89 22.43 2.89 -2.82
C PHE A 89 23.27 3.99 -2.16
N PRO A 90 23.64 5.05 -2.90
CA PRO A 90 24.30 6.21 -2.31
C PRO A 90 23.38 6.90 -1.30
N ASN A 91 23.94 7.79 -0.49
CA ASN A 91 23.16 8.60 0.45
C ASN A 91 21.98 9.30 -0.25
N LEU A 92 20.94 9.54 0.52
CA LEU A 92 19.79 10.34 0.09
C LEU A 92 20.24 11.76 -0.22
N ALA A 93 19.49 12.46 -1.06
CA ALA A 93 19.79 13.85 -1.43
C ALA A 93 19.73 14.84 -0.26
N ASN A 94 19.05 14.49 0.83
CA ASN A 94 19.09 15.22 2.10
C ASN A 94 20.36 14.97 2.95
N GLY A 95 21.25 14.07 2.53
CA GLY A 95 22.50 13.72 3.22
C GLY A 95 22.43 12.44 4.07
N ASP A 96 21.24 11.91 4.32
CA ASP A 96 21.05 10.71 5.13
C ASP A 96 21.59 9.45 4.45
N THR A 97 21.98 8.45 5.24
CA THR A 97 22.30 7.13 4.70
C THR A 97 21.05 6.48 4.12
N ALA A 98 21.13 6.01 2.87
CA ALA A 98 20.06 5.25 2.24
C ALA A 98 19.88 3.89 2.93
N LYS A 99 18.76 3.72 3.62
CA LYS A 99 18.37 2.48 4.30
C LYS A 99 17.10 1.92 3.68
N MET A 100 16.90 0.61 3.80
CA MET A 100 15.68 -0.09 3.40
C MET A 100 15.24 -1.08 4.49
N PHE A 101 13.99 -1.52 4.43
CA PHE A 101 13.46 -2.59 5.29
C PHE A 101 13.77 -3.97 4.71
N SER A 102 13.70 -5.01 5.55
CA SER A 102 13.47 -6.38 5.08
C SER A 102 12.01 -6.75 5.30
N SER A 103 11.35 -7.30 4.27
CA SER A 103 10.03 -7.92 4.38
C SER A 103 10.02 -9.08 5.38
N TYR A 104 11.19 -9.69 5.62
CA TYR A 104 11.34 -10.83 6.51
C TYR A 104 11.18 -10.47 7.99
N ASP A 105 11.31 -9.21 8.37
CA ASP A 105 11.12 -8.82 9.77
C ASP A 105 9.65 -8.82 10.15
N GLN A 106 9.33 -9.37 11.33
CA GLN A 106 7.96 -9.30 11.85
C GLN A 106 7.53 -7.85 12.06
N ALA A 107 8.44 -6.96 12.47
CA ALA A 107 8.15 -5.54 12.68
C ALA A 107 7.71 -4.86 11.36
N THR A 108 8.38 -5.15 10.24
CA THR A 108 7.99 -4.67 8.91
C THR A 108 6.57 -5.14 8.54
N VAL A 109 6.30 -6.44 8.65
CA VAL A 109 4.96 -6.98 8.33
C VAL A 109 3.89 -6.38 9.25
N ASN A 110 4.19 -6.17 10.53
CA ASN A 110 3.27 -5.50 11.46
C ASN A 110 2.99 -4.05 11.04
N THR A 111 4.01 -3.29 10.62
CA THR A 111 3.83 -1.92 10.10
C THR A 111 2.94 -1.92 8.86
N HIS A 112 3.17 -2.82 7.92
CA HIS A 112 2.34 -2.95 6.71
C HIS A 112 0.88 -3.26 7.03
N PHE A 113 0.63 -4.24 7.90
CA PHE A 113 -0.74 -4.63 8.29
C PHE A 113 -1.43 -3.58 9.16
N ARG A 114 -0.68 -2.81 9.95
CA ARG A 114 -1.21 -1.61 10.64
C ARG A 114 -1.69 -0.58 9.61
N TRP A 115 -0.88 -0.25 8.60
CA TRP A 115 -1.30 0.66 7.54
C TRP A 115 -2.55 0.15 6.80
N MET A 116 -2.64 -1.16 6.54
CA MET A 116 -3.86 -1.77 5.96
C MET A 116 -5.09 -1.57 6.85
N GLN A 117 -4.95 -1.80 8.16
CA GLN A 117 -6.02 -1.60 9.14
C GLN A 117 -6.47 -0.13 9.21
N GLU A 118 -5.52 0.79 9.31
CA GLU A 118 -5.76 2.24 9.38
C GLU A 118 -6.48 2.78 8.13
N ASN A 119 -6.31 2.12 6.98
CA ASN A 119 -6.79 2.58 5.68
C ASN A 119 -7.87 1.67 5.05
N GLY A 120 -8.56 0.87 5.86
CA GLY A 120 -9.75 0.15 5.41
C GLY A 120 -9.49 -0.94 4.36
N ILE A 121 -8.24 -1.39 4.20
CA ILE A 121 -7.89 -2.54 3.35
C ILE A 121 -8.30 -3.80 4.09
N ASP A 122 -9.12 -4.66 3.48
CA ASP A 122 -9.72 -5.80 4.15
C ASP A 122 -8.83 -7.06 4.12
N ALA A 123 -8.17 -7.30 2.99
CA ALA A 123 -7.42 -8.53 2.75
C ALA A 123 -6.07 -8.29 2.04
N ALA A 124 -5.09 -9.13 2.37
CA ALA A 124 -3.81 -9.21 1.66
C ALA A 124 -3.70 -10.55 0.90
N ALA A 125 -3.51 -10.47 -0.43
CA ALA A 125 -3.18 -11.61 -1.26
C ALA A 125 -1.66 -11.83 -1.23
N LEU A 126 -1.20 -12.69 -0.31
CA LEU A 126 0.23 -12.96 -0.14
C LEU A 126 0.75 -13.78 -1.33
N GLN A 127 1.62 -13.18 -2.13
CA GLN A 127 2.25 -13.85 -3.25
C GLN A 127 3.26 -14.91 -2.81
N ARG A 128 3.22 -16.02 -3.55
CA ARG A 128 4.07 -17.18 -3.38
C ARG A 128 4.48 -17.66 -4.77
N PHE A 129 5.67 -17.25 -5.20
CA PHE A 129 6.20 -17.54 -6.54
C PHE A 129 6.56 -19.01 -6.67
N SER A 130 5.86 -19.74 -7.53
CA SER A 130 5.96 -21.20 -7.59
C SER A 130 7.36 -21.67 -8.01
N GLY A 131 8.01 -20.93 -8.92
CA GLY A 131 9.38 -21.21 -9.36
C GLY A 131 10.40 -21.13 -8.22
N GLU A 132 10.22 -20.20 -7.28
CA GLU A 132 11.10 -20.03 -6.12
C GLU A 132 10.98 -21.19 -5.12
N LEU A 133 9.87 -21.93 -5.10
CA LEU A 133 9.67 -23.04 -4.18
C LEU A 133 10.61 -24.23 -4.46
N ALA A 134 11.29 -24.24 -5.61
CA ALA A 134 12.34 -25.20 -5.93
C ALA A 134 13.63 -24.95 -5.13
N ASP A 135 13.89 -23.69 -4.77
CA ASP A 135 15.09 -23.28 -4.05
C ASP A 135 14.82 -23.37 -2.54
N PRO A 136 15.60 -24.16 -1.78
CA PRO A 136 15.35 -24.34 -0.34
C PRO A 136 15.41 -23.05 0.48
N ALA A 137 16.28 -22.10 0.11
CA ALA A 137 16.42 -20.84 0.84
C ALA A 137 15.20 -19.95 0.59
N PHE A 138 14.77 -19.82 -0.67
CA PHE A 138 13.56 -19.07 -0.99
C PHE A 138 12.30 -19.75 -0.46
N LYS A 139 12.18 -21.08 -0.55
CA LYS A 139 11.05 -21.80 0.05
C LYS A 139 10.95 -21.55 1.55
N SER A 140 12.07 -21.65 2.27
CA SER A 140 12.14 -21.33 3.71
C SER A 140 11.71 -19.89 3.98
N MET A 141 12.17 -18.94 3.17
CA MET A 141 11.77 -17.53 3.26
C MET A 141 10.25 -17.37 3.07
N ARG A 142 9.67 -17.95 2.01
CA ARG A 142 8.22 -17.87 1.72
C ARG A 142 7.36 -18.53 2.79
N ASP A 143 7.84 -19.62 3.40
CA ASP A 143 7.16 -20.33 4.50
C ASP A 143 7.07 -19.45 5.76
N ASN A 144 8.19 -18.82 6.12
CA ASN A 144 8.26 -17.88 7.24
C ASN A 144 7.44 -16.61 6.97
N MET A 145 7.48 -16.08 5.75
CA MET A 145 6.65 -14.93 5.37
C MET A 145 5.15 -15.21 5.55
N ALA A 146 4.69 -16.41 5.19
CA ALA A 146 3.30 -16.79 5.41
C ALA A 146 2.91 -16.85 6.90
N GLN A 147 3.81 -17.30 7.78
CA GLN A 147 3.59 -17.27 9.23
C GLN A 147 3.58 -15.84 9.80
N LYS A 148 4.45 -14.96 9.29
CA LYS A 148 4.53 -13.56 9.72
C LYS A 148 3.29 -12.78 9.30
N VAL A 149 2.82 -13.00 8.07
CA VAL A 149 1.56 -12.47 7.56
C VAL A 149 0.38 -13.00 8.37
N ARG A 150 0.33 -14.30 8.66
CA ARG A 150 -0.69 -14.86 9.56
C ARG A 150 -0.75 -14.11 10.89
N THR A 151 0.41 -13.93 11.52
CA THR A 151 0.53 -13.26 12.84
C THR A 151 0.04 -11.81 12.77
N ALA A 152 0.47 -11.06 11.76
CA ALA A 152 0.08 -9.66 11.59
C ALA A 152 -1.40 -9.50 11.21
N ALA A 153 -1.94 -10.40 10.39
CA ALA A 153 -3.34 -10.43 10.00
C ALA A 153 -4.25 -10.71 11.20
N GLU A 154 -3.90 -11.70 12.03
CA GLU A 154 -4.61 -12.01 13.28
C GLU A 154 -4.57 -10.82 14.25
N LEU A 155 -3.43 -10.15 14.39
CA LEU A 155 -3.27 -8.99 15.28
C LEU A 155 -4.12 -7.77 14.85
N THR A 156 -4.23 -7.55 13.55
CA THR A 156 -4.88 -6.35 12.98
C THR A 156 -6.33 -6.59 12.53
N GLY A 157 -6.81 -7.83 12.65
CA GLY A 157 -8.12 -8.24 12.15
C GLY A 157 -8.25 -8.11 10.64
N ARG A 158 -7.13 -8.14 9.90
CA ARG A 158 -7.12 -8.20 8.43
C ARG A 158 -7.19 -9.65 7.97
N LYS A 159 -7.68 -9.87 6.76
CA LYS A 159 -7.66 -11.20 6.14
C LYS A 159 -6.41 -11.40 5.31
N PHE A 160 -6.02 -12.65 5.09
CA PHE A 160 -4.99 -12.99 4.12
C PHE A 160 -5.32 -14.29 3.40
N TYR A 161 -4.81 -14.44 2.20
CA TYR A 161 -4.85 -15.72 1.47
C TYR A 161 -3.60 -15.90 0.63
N ILE A 162 -3.35 -17.12 0.19
CA ILE A 162 -2.20 -17.43 -0.67
C ILE A 162 -2.57 -17.15 -2.12
N MET A 163 -1.74 -16.33 -2.77
CA MET A 163 -1.70 -16.16 -4.21
C MET A 163 -0.48 -16.90 -4.75
N TYR A 164 -0.69 -17.97 -5.50
CA TYR A 164 0.40 -18.60 -6.24
C TYR A 164 0.67 -17.81 -7.52
N ASP A 165 1.89 -17.29 -7.65
CA ASP A 165 2.37 -16.73 -8.91
C ASP A 165 3.08 -17.83 -9.69
N VAL A 166 2.49 -18.25 -10.81
CA VAL A 166 3.01 -19.34 -11.66
C VAL A 166 3.79 -18.83 -12.87
N SER A 167 4.10 -17.54 -12.91
CA SER A 167 4.78 -16.91 -14.04
C SER A 167 6.13 -17.59 -14.30
N GLY A 168 6.30 -18.11 -15.52
CA GLY A 168 7.53 -18.76 -15.96
C GLY A 168 7.77 -20.18 -15.42
N ASP A 169 6.86 -20.79 -14.66
CA ASP A 169 7.06 -22.13 -14.08
C ASP A 169 6.25 -23.23 -14.79
N ALA A 170 6.93 -24.08 -15.56
CA ALA A 170 6.28 -25.22 -16.21
C ALA A 170 5.95 -26.38 -15.29
N ASN A 171 6.58 -26.46 -14.12
CA ASN A 171 6.27 -27.50 -13.15
C ASN A 171 5.23 -27.03 -12.12
N MET A 172 4.53 -25.93 -12.41
CA MET A 172 3.59 -25.31 -11.49
C MET A 172 2.53 -26.31 -10.96
N GLN A 173 2.04 -27.21 -11.81
CA GLN A 173 0.97 -28.15 -11.45
C GLN A 173 1.38 -29.04 -10.27
N GLU A 174 2.54 -29.69 -10.37
CA GLU A 174 3.05 -30.57 -9.32
C GLU A 174 3.49 -29.76 -8.08
N ARG A 175 4.15 -28.62 -8.30
CA ARG A 175 4.62 -27.76 -7.20
C ARG A 175 3.47 -27.23 -6.36
N LEU A 176 2.42 -26.68 -6.98
CA LEU A 176 1.28 -26.11 -6.25
C LEU A 176 0.54 -27.19 -5.45
N LYS A 177 0.29 -28.36 -6.04
CA LYS A 177 -0.37 -29.47 -5.33
C LYS A 177 0.45 -29.94 -4.13
N SER A 178 1.76 -30.12 -4.32
CA SER A 178 2.68 -30.54 -3.26
C SER A 178 2.79 -29.49 -2.16
N ASP A 179 2.99 -28.23 -2.53
CA ASP A 179 3.13 -27.13 -1.57
C ASP A 179 1.83 -26.91 -0.79
N PHE A 180 0.67 -26.93 -1.44
CA PHE A 180 -0.60 -26.78 -0.76
C PHE A 180 -0.83 -27.92 0.25
N THR A 181 -0.62 -29.17 -0.15
CA THR A 181 -0.84 -30.33 0.71
C THR A 181 0.16 -30.40 1.86
N ASN A 182 1.45 -30.32 1.55
CA ASN A 182 2.52 -30.60 2.51
C ASN A 182 2.86 -29.36 3.36
N THR A 183 2.72 -28.16 2.79
CA THR A 183 3.13 -26.92 3.45
C THR A 183 1.93 -26.12 3.96
N ILE A 184 1.00 -25.74 3.08
CA ILE A 184 -0.12 -24.84 3.46
C ILE A 184 -1.08 -25.53 4.42
N LEU A 185 -1.51 -26.75 4.10
CA LEU A 185 -2.33 -27.61 4.96
C LEU A 185 -1.49 -28.30 6.04
N GLY A 186 -0.33 -28.83 5.65
CA GLY A 186 0.57 -29.57 6.55
C GLY A 186 1.35 -28.65 7.48
N THR A 187 2.63 -28.45 7.19
CA THR A 187 3.60 -27.85 8.13
C THR A 187 3.18 -26.49 8.69
N LEU A 188 2.60 -25.61 7.87
CA LEU A 188 2.19 -24.27 8.29
C LEU A 188 0.77 -24.23 8.86
N ASN A 189 -0.08 -25.19 8.49
CA ASN A 189 -1.49 -25.28 8.86
C ASN A 189 -2.20 -23.90 8.78
N LEU A 190 -2.01 -23.19 7.66
CA LEU A 190 -2.44 -21.79 7.54
C LEU A 190 -3.96 -21.65 7.56
N LEU A 191 -4.68 -22.64 7.01
CA LEU A 191 -6.15 -22.60 6.92
C LEU A 191 -6.84 -22.66 8.29
N SER A 192 -6.11 -23.03 9.34
CA SER A 192 -6.59 -22.98 10.73
C SER A 192 -6.69 -21.56 11.29
N SER A 193 -6.00 -20.59 10.68
CA SER A 193 -6.04 -19.21 11.13
C SER A 193 -7.44 -18.61 10.96
N PRO A 194 -7.98 -17.91 11.98
CA PRO A 194 -9.23 -17.15 11.82
C PRO A 194 -9.09 -15.98 10.83
N ALA A 195 -7.86 -15.55 10.56
CA ALA A 195 -7.54 -14.52 9.58
C ALA A 195 -7.37 -15.06 8.15
N TYR A 196 -7.32 -16.38 7.94
CA TYR A 196 -7.28 -16.93 6.57
C TYR A 196 -8.62 -16.67 5.87
N ALA A 197 -8.58 -16.00 4.72
CA ALA A 197 -9.78 -15.55 4.03
C ALA A 197 -10.65 -16.73 3.57
N LYS A 198 -11.96 -16.59 3.78
CA LYS A 198 -12.97 -17.52 3.28
C LYS A 198 -14.04 -16.81 2.47
N GLN A 199 -14.37 -17.36 1.32
CA GLN A 199 -15.51 -16.94 0.51
C GLN A 199 -16.49 -18.10 0.38
N ASN A 200 -17.77 -17.85 0.64
CA ASN A 200 -18.81 -18.88 0.66
C ASN A 200 -18.44 -20.07 1.59
N GLY A 201 -17.80 -19.76 2.72
CA GLY A 201 -17.31 -20.74 3.71
C GLY A 201 -16.05 -21.51 3.30
N LYS A 202 -15.52 -21.30 2.09
CA LYS A 202 -14.38 -22.02 1.53
C LYS A 202 -13.08 -21.20 1.64
N PRO A 203 -11.93 -21.80 1.98
CA PRO A 203 -10.64 -21.11 1.99
C PRO A 203 -10.31 -20.56 0.59
N VAL A 204 -9.85 -19.32 0.53
CA VAL A 204 -9.52 -18.65 -0.73
C VAL A 204 -8.10 -19.03 -1.17
N ILE A 205 -7.95 -19.36 -2.45
CA ILE A 205 -6.66 -19.46 -3.15
C ILE A 205 -6.73 -18.62 -4.41
N CYS A 206 -5.69 -17.84 -4.70
CA CYS A 206 -5.56 -17.14 -5.98
C CYS A 206 -4.42 -17.73 -6.80
N ILE A 207 -4.58 -17.72 -8.12
CA ILE A 207 -3.59 -18.21 -9.06
C ILE A 207 -3.34 -17.12 -10.10
N PHE A 208 -2.12 -16.60 -10.12
CA PHE A 208 -1.67 -15.54 -11.02
C PHE A 208 -0.76 -16.12 -12.10
N GLY A 209 -0.87 -15.60 -13.33
CA GLY A 209 0.08 -15.88 -14.41
C GLY A 209 -0.37 -16.96 -15.40
N MET A 210 -1.58 -17.51 -15.27
CA MET A 210 -2.11 -18.49 -16.23
C MET A 210 -2.66 -17.85 -17.50
N GLY A 211 -2.46 -18.50 -18.65
CA GLY A 211 -3.09 -18.11 -19.91
C GLY A 211 -2.41 -16.97 -20.68
N TYR A 212 -1.24 -16.51 -20.23
CA TYR A 212 -0.47 -15.49 -20.96
C TYR A 212 0.22 -16.06 -22.21
N GLN A 213 0.00 -15.39 -23.33
CA GLN A 213 0.64 -15.57 -24.61
C GLN A 213 2.09 -15.12 -24.51
N GLY A 214 3.02 -15.86 -25.12
CA GLY A 214 4.44 -15.50 -25.12
C GLY A 214 5.14 -15.69 -23.77
N ALA A 215 4.49 -16.30 -22.77
CA ALA A 215 5.13 -16.63 -21.50
C ALA A 215 6.46 -17.39 -21.75
N PRO A 216 7.59 -16.97 -21.12
CA PRO A 216 8.91 -17.53 -21.40
C PRO A 216 8.93 -19.04 -21.18
N ALA A 217 9.57 -19.79 -22.09
CA ALA A 217 9.73 -21.22 -21.92
C ALA A 217 10.49 -21.52 -20.60
N PRO A 218 10.00 -22.44 -19.76
CA PRO A 218 9.01 -23.45 -20.14
C PRO A 218 7.54 -23.01 -19.91
N GLY A 219 7.30 -21.86 -19.27
CA GLY A 219 6.00 -21.19 -19.17
C GLY A 219 4.98 -21.92 -18.30
N PRO A 220 3.91 -21.26 -17.82
CA PRO A 220 2.83 -21.94 -17.11
C PRO A 220 2.15 -22.93 -18.07
N GLY A 221 1.80 -24.10 -17.52
CA GLY A 221 1.34 -25.30 -18.23
C GLY A 221 0.22 -25.08 -19.25
N ASP A 222 -0.08 -26.11 -20.03
CA ASP A 222 -1.15 -26.03 -21.03
C ASP A 222 -2.56 -25.91 -20.40
N SER A 223 -3.57 -25.73 -21.25
CA SER A 223 -4.96 -25.57 -20.78
C SER A 223 -5.47 -26.79 -19.99
N ALA A 224 -5.02 -28.01 -20.32
CA ALA A 224 -5.45 -29.22 -19.62
C ALA A 224 -4.82 -29.31 -18.23
N GLN A 225 -3.53 -28.98 -18.10
CA GLN A 225 -2.84 -28.92 -16.81
C GLN A 225 -3.44 -27.84 -15.90
N CYS A 226 -3.78 -26.67 -16.46
CA CYS A 226 -4.42 -25.60 -15.71
C CYS A 226 -5.82 -26.01 -15.21
N LEU A 227 -6.64 -26.62 -16.07
CA LEU A 227 -7.97 -27.13 -15.71
C LEU A 227 -7.91 -28.19 -14.61
N ASP A 228 -6.99 -29.15 -14.72
CA ASP A 228 -6.79 -30.18 -13.71
C ASP A 228 -6.39 -29.56 -12.36
N MET A 229 -5.46 -28.60 -12.36
CA MET A 229 -5.02 -27.95 -11.13
C MET A 229 -6.15 -27.13 -10.48
N ILE A 230 -6.94 -26.38 -11.25
CA ILE A 230 -8.09 -25.63 -10.72
C ILE A 230 -9.14 -26.59 -10.14
N SER A 231 -9.46 -27.66 -10.86
CA SER A 231 -10.39 -28.70 -10.41
C SER A 231 -9.90 -29.34 -9.11
N TRP A 232 -8.61 -29.66 -9.03
CA TRP A 232 -7.99 -30.23 -7.84
C TRP A 232 -8.12 -29.30 -6.62
N PHE A 233 -7.88 -27.99 -6.75
CA PHE A 233 -8.09 -27.05 -5.64
C PHE A 233 -9.55 -26.97 -5.21
N LYS A 234 -10.49 -27.01 -6.17
CA LYS A 234 -11.93 -27.07 -5.86
C LYS A 234 -12.30 -28.36 -5.13
N ASP A 235 -11.67 -29.49 -5.47
CA ASP A 235 -11.85 -30.77 -4.77
C ASP A 235 -11.24 -30.75 -3.35
N GLN A 236 -10.22 -29.91 -3.10
CA GLN A 236 -9.74 -29.60 -1.75
C GLN A 236 -10.69 -28.66 -0.97
N GLY A 237 -11.82 -28.26 -1.56
CA GLY A 237 -12.81 -27.38 -0.94
C GLY A 237 -12.47 -25.90 -1.05
N CYS A 238 -11.51 -25.49 -1.87
CA CYS A 238 -11.12 -24.08 -2.02
C CYS A 238 -12.10 -23.28 -2.87
N TYR A 239 -12.13 -21.97 -2.61
CA TYR A 239 -12.65 -20.96 -3.52
C TYR A 239 -11.47 -20.42 -4.34
N VAL A 240 -11.50 -20.61 -5.66
CA VAL A 240 -10.33 -20.37 -6.53
C VAL A 240 -10.51 -19.09 -7.34
N ILE A 241 -9.63 -18.11 -7.11
CA ILE A 241 -9.55 -16.86 -7.87
C ILE A 241 -8.51 -17.03 -8.99
N GLY A 242 -8.85 -16.64 -10.21
CA GLY A 242 -7.92 -16.57 -11.34
C GLY A 242 -7.53 -15.13 -11.64
N SER A 243 -6.25 -14.79 -11.48
CA SER A 243 -5.70 -13.54 -12.01
C SER A 243 -5.17 -13.78 -13.42
N VAL A 244 -5.94 -13.30 -14.40
CA VAL A 244 -5.85 -13.66 -15.82
C VAL A 244 -5.42 -12.45 -16.67
N PRO A 245 -5.00 -12.63 -17.94
CA PRO A 245 -4.65 -11.50 -18.79
C PRO A 245 -5.84 -10.55 -19.01
N MET A 246 -5.60 -9.24 -19.14
CA MET A 246 -6.67 -8.23 -19.29
C MET A 246 -7.63 -8.50 -20.46
N ASP A 247 -7.16 -9.14 -21.53
CA ASP A 247 -7.93 -9.44 -22.74
C ASP A 247 -8.54 -10.84 -22.74
N TRP A 248 -8.62 -11.51 -21.57
CA TRP A 248 -9.13 -12.88 -21.42
C TRP A 248 -10.48 -13.15 -22.09
N ARG A 249 -11.41 -12.18 -22.03
CA ARG A 249 -12.75 -12.29 -22.62
C ARG A 249 -12.73 -12.18 -24.14
N THR A 250 -11.85 -11.33 -24.67
CA THR A 250 -11.71 -11.08 -26.12
C THR A 250 -10.22 -11.12 -26.49
N PRO A 251 -9.63 -12.33 -26.61
CA PRO A 251 -8.18 -12.49 -26.79
C PRO A 251 -7.63 -11.66 -27.95
N ASN A 252 -6.53 -10.95 -27.70
CA ASN A 252 -5.88 -10.09 -28.69
C ASN A 252 -4.36 -10.20 -28.62
N VAL A 253 -3.76 -9.71 -27.53
CA VAL A 253 -2.31 -9.60 -27.34
C VAL A 253 -1.81 -10.58 -26.29
N PHE A 254 -2.51 -10.67 -25.15
CA PHE A 254 -1.97 -11.32 -23.96
C PHE A 254 -2.59 -12.69 -23.72
N SER A 255 -3.82 -12.94 -24.16
CA SER A 255 -4.49 -14.21 -23.88
C SER A 255 -4.19 -15.30 -24.91
N ARG A 256 -3.89 -16.51 -24.42
CA ARG A 256 -3.87 -17.72 -25.24
C ARG A 256 -5.29 -18.05 -25.72
N SER A 257 -5.44 -18.41 -26.99
CA SER A 257 -6.75 -18.62 -27.63
C SER A 257 -7.53 -19.83 -27.13
N ASN A 258 -6.86 -20.82 -26.51
CA ASN A 258 -7.48 -22.06 -26.01
C ASN A 258 -7.74 -22.06 -24.49
N PHE A 259 -7.75 -20.89 -23.84
CA PHE A 259 -7.86 -20.78 -22.37
C PHE A 259 -9.25 -20.38 -21.85
N THR A 260 -10.24 -20.13 -22.71
CA THR A 260 -11.60 -19.76 -22.25
C THR A 260 -12.20 -20.76 -21.26
N SER A 261 -12.01 -22.07 -21.48
CA SER A 261 -12.47 -23.10 -20.54
C SER A 261 -11.75 -23.03 -19.18
N VAL A 262 -10.46 -22.67 -19.18
CA VAL A 262 -9.67 -22.44 -17.96
C VAL A 262 -10.25 -21.25 -17.20
N TYR A 263 -10.50 -20.14 -17.87
CA TYR A 263 -11.06 -18.93 -17.24
C TYR A 263 -12.44 -19.19 -16.65
N ASN A 264 -13.31 -19.90 -17.37
CA ASN A 264 -14.65 -20.26 -16.89
C ASN A 264 -14.64 -21.30 -15.75
N SER A 265 -13.47 -21.88 -15.45
CA SER A 265 -13.34 -22.85 -14.37
C SER A 265 -13.02 -22.22 -13.01
N PHE A 266 -12.81 -20.90 -12.91
CA PHE A 266 -12.59 -20.22 -11.63
C PHE A 266 -13.90 -19.97 -10.86
N ASN A 267 -13.80 -19.55 -9.60
CA ASN A 267 -14.94 -18.99 -8.85
C ASN A 267 -15.03 -17.47 -9.00
N MET A 268 -13.88 -16.82 -9.15
CA MET A 268 -13.75 -15.39 -9.37
C MET A 268 -12.65 -15.11 -10.38
N LEU A 269 -12.85 -14.09 -11.22
CA LEU A 269 -11.82 -13.56 -12.10
C LEU A 269 -11.34 -12.19 -11.60
N ALA A 270 -10.02 -12.02 -11.62
CA ALA A 270 -9.33 -10.76 -11.33
C ALA A 270 -8.36 -10.40 -12.47
N PRO A 271 -8.84 -9.82 -13.58
CA PRO A 271 -7.98 -9.56 -14.73
C PRO A 271 -6.85 -8.57 -14.43
N TRP A 272 -5.62 -8.91 -14.79
CA TRP A 272 -4.44 -8.06 -14.60
C TRP A 272 -4.45 -6.89 -15.56
N ALA A 273 -4.81 -5.71 -15.03
CA ALA A 273 -5.02 -4.49 -15.80
C ALA A 273 -3.87 -3.47 -15.69
N VAL A 274 -2.74 -3.82 -15.08
CA VAL A 274 -1.58 -2.90 -15.01
C VAL A 274 -1.14 -2.50 -16.42
N ALA A 275 -0.78 -1.22 -16.57
CA ALA A 275 -0.55 -0.49 -17.82
C ALA A 275 -1.80 -0.18 -18.68
N ALA A 276 -3.00 -0.64 -18.31
CA ALA A 276 -4.24 -0.25 -19.00
C ALA A 276 -4.63 1.22 -18.75
N GLN A 277 -4.83 1.97 -19.83
CA GLN A 277 -5.25 3.37 -19.77
C GLN A 277 -6.77 3.52 -19.60
N VAL A 278 -7.20 4.57 -18.89
CA VAL A 278 -8.62 4.93 -18.80
C VAL A 278 -8.99 5.86 -19.95
N GLY A 279 -9.59 5.28 -21.00
CA GLY A 279 -10.13 5.99 -22.14
C GLY A 279 -11.57 5.60 -22.45
N SER A 280 -12.06 6.01 -23.62
CA SER A 280 -13.45 5.75 -24.06
C SER A 280 -13.84 4.26 -24.11
N THR A 281 -12.86 3.36 -24.22
CA THR A 281 -13.08 1.90 -24.27
C THR A 281 -13.02 1.23 -22.89
N TYR A 282 -12.58 1.93 -21.84
CA TYR A 282 -12.35 1.33 -20.53
C TYR A 282 -13.67 0.92 -19.85
N GLN A 283 -14.68 1.80 -19.81
CA GLN A 283 -16.00 1.43 -19.26
C GLN A 283 -16.67 0.28 -20.05
N PRO A 284 -16.76 0.31 -21.40
CA PRO A 284 -17.27 -0.84 -22.15
C PRO A 284 -16.50 -2.14 -21.89
N TRP A 285 -15.20 -2.06 -21.64
CA TRP A 285 -14.39 -3.22 -21.30
C TRP A 285 -14.77 -3.80 -19.93
N ILE A 286 -14.76 -2.97 -18.87
CA ILE A 286 -15.13 -3.39 -17.50
C ILE A 286 -16.57 -3.88 -17.44
N GLN A 287 -17.51 -3.22 -18.13
CA GLN A 287 -18.90 -3.66 -18.22
C GLN A 287 -19.00 -5.04 -18.86
N GLY A 288 -18.34 -5.25 -20.00
CA GLY A 288 -18.41 -6.55 -20.69
C GLY A 288 -17.78 -7.69 -19.89
N ASP A 289 -16.73 -7.41 -19.11
CA ASP A 289 -16.13 -8.40 -18.21
C ASP A 289 -17.07 -8.72 -17.03
N PHE A 290 -17.69 -7.70 -16.43
CA PHE A 290 -18.69 -7.85 -15.36
C PHE A 290 -19.91 -8.65 -15.84
N ASP A 291 -20.53 -8.25 -16.95
CA ASP A 291 -21.69 -8.94 -17.53
C ASP A 291 -21.39 -10.40 -17.87
N TYR A 292 -20.17 -10.69 -18.36
CA TYR A 292 -19.75 -12.04 -18.64
C TYR A 292 -19.64 -12.87 -17.35
N CYS A 293 -19.00 -12.34 -16.31
CA CYS A 293 -18.85 -13.04 -15.03
C CYS A 293 -20.22 -13.35 -14.41
N GLU A 294 -21.13 -12.38 -14.37
CA GLU A 294 -22.50 -12.56 -13.88
C GLU A 294 -23.23 -13.66 -14.68
N ALA A 295 -23.16 -13.63 -16.01
CA ALA A 295 -23.81 -14.63 -16.86
C ALA A 295 -23.26 -16.06 -16.69
N HIS A 296 -22.06 -16.21 -16.12
CA HIS A 296 -21.41 -17.50 -15.89
C HIS A 296 -21.33 -17.88 -14.40
N GLY A 297 -21.99 -17.12 -13.51
CA GLY A 297 -21.96 -17.37 -12.07
C GLY A 297 -20.57 -17.29 -11.45
N MET A 298 -19.71 -16.43 -12.01
CA MET A 298 -18.39 -16.12 -11.47
C MET A 298 -18.44 -14.75 -10.81
N ASP A 299 -17.75 -14.61 -9.68
CA ASP A 299 -17.55 -13.28 -9.09
C ASP A 299 -16.50 -12.50 -9.89
N TYR A 300 -16.59 -11.18 -9.87
CA TYR A 300 -15.66 -10.29 -10.58
C TYR A 300 -14.97 -9.34 -9.62
N GLN A 301 -13.64 -9.32 -9.67
CA GLN A 301 -12.79 -8.43 -8.88
C GLN A 301 -11.79 -7.71 -9.79
N PRO A 302 -12.17 -6.60 -10.43
CA PRO A 302 -11.25 -5.86 -11.28
C PRO A 302 -10.13 -5.21 -10.46
N ILE A 303 -9.03 -4.94 -11.15
CA ILE A 303 -7.82 -4.39 -10.57
C ILE A 303 -7.75 -2.88 -10.82
N ALA A 304 -7.49 -2.11 -9.78
CA ALA A 304 -7.05 -0.72 -9.87
C ALA A 304 -5.57 -0.61 -9.47
N TYR A 305 -4.85 0.32 -10.08
CA TYR A 305 -3.44 0.57 -9.78
C TYR A 305 -3.13 2.07 -9.82
N PRO A 306 -2.14 2.55 -9.03
CA PRO A 306 -1.94 3.99 -8.82
C PRO A 306 -1.22 4.68 -9.98
N GLY A 307 -0.41 3.96 -10.72
CA GLY A 307 0.47 4.40 -11.80
C GLY A 307 1.48 3.28 -12.10
N PHE A 308 2.36 3.46 -13.08
CA PHE A 308 3.27 2.41 -13.52
C PHE A 308 4.59 2.98 -14.04
N SER A 309 5.68 2.30 -13.70
CA SER A 309 7.03 2.56 -14.21
C SER A 309 7.87 1.31 -14.14
N PHE A 310 8.60 1.00 -15.20
CA PHE A 310 9.52 -0.14 -15.26
C PHE A 310 10.92 0.29 -15.70
N HIS A 311 11.27 1.55 -15.45
CA HIS A 311 12.47 2.18 -15.98
C HIS A 311 13.74 1.55 -15.40
N ASN A 312 13.74 1.25 -14.10
CA ASN A 312 14.92 0.68 -13.44
C ASN A 312 15.07 -0.83 -13.65
N SER A 313 14.03 -1.47 -14.16
CA SER A 313 14.07 -2.85 -14.66
C SER A 313 14.38 -2.91 -16.16
N ASN A 314 14.05 -1.87 -16.92
CA ASN A 314 14.31 -1.73 -18.34
C ASN A 314 14.52 -0.26 -18.71
N ALA A 315 15.78 0.16 -18.79
CA ALA A 315 16.16 1.57 -19.01
C ALA A 315 15.67 2.16 -20.36
N GLY A 316 15.18 1.32 -21.29
CA GLY A 316 14.54 1.77 -22.51
C GLY A 316 13.12 2.30 -22.32
N ASN A 317 12.46 1.96 -21.22
CA ASN A 317 11.11 2.42 -20.90
C ASN A 317 11.14 3.82 -20.28
N PRO A 318 10.11 4.67 -20.51
CA PRO A 318 9.99 5.95 -19.82
C PRO A 318 9.91 5.76 -18.30
N LEU A 319 10.60 6.63 -17.54
CA LEU A 319 10.32 6.80 -16.12
C LEU A 319 8.90 7.38 -15.97
N ASN A 320 8.10 6.83 -15.04
CA ASN A 320 6.71 7.25 -14.81
C ASN A 320 5.84 7.09 -16.08
N GLU A 321 5.95 5.94 -16.75
CA GLU A 321 5.27 5.62 -18.02
C GLU A 321 3.75 5.80 -17.96
N VAL A 322 3.12 5.41 -16.84
CA VAL A 322 1.72 5.77 -16.54
C VAL A 322 1.72 6.71 -15.35
N PRO A 323 1.53 8.03 -15.59
CA PRO A 323 1.48 9.02 -14.54
C PRO A 323 0.41 8.73 -13.50
N ARG A 324 0.79 8.94 -12.25
CA ARG A 324 -0.04 8.77 -11.06
C ARG A 324 -1.15 9.82 -10.99
N ASN A 325 -0.89 10.98 -11.59
CA ASN A 325 -1.71 12.19 -11.60
C ASN A 325 -2.31 12.44 -10.22
N HIS A 326 -1.45 12.39 -9.19
CA HIS A 326 -1.84 12.66 -7.79
C HIS A 326 -3.14 11.94 -7.35
N GLY A 327 -3.40 10.74 -7.87
CA GLY A 327 -4.55 9.91 -7.53
C GLY A 327 -5.68 9.87 -8.56
N ASP A 328 -5.74 10.84 -9.48
CA ASP A 328 -6.79 10.91 -10.51
C ASP A 328 -6.82 9.67 -11.40
N PHE A 329 -5.65 9.15 -11.77
CA PHE A 329 -5.54 7.98 -12.62
C PHE A 329 -6.18 6.72 -11.98
N MET A 330 -5.85 6.47 -10.72
CA MET A 330 -6.43 5.37 -9.96
C MET A 330 -7.92 5.57 -9.73
N TRP A 331 -8.33 6.79 -9.39
CA TRP A 331 -9.73 7.10 -9.12
C TRP A 331 -10.61 6.94 -10.35
N ALA A 332 -10.12 7.31 -11.53
CA ALA A 332 -10.85 7.13 -12.78
C ALA A 332 -11.21 5.66 -13.05
N GLN A 333 -10.30 4.73 -12.72
CA GLN A 333 -10.57 3.28 -12.79
C GLN A 333 -11.68 2.88 -11.81
N VAL A 334 -11.55 3.27 -10.54
CA VAL A 334 -12.50 2.94 -9.47
C VAL A 334 -13.89 3.55 -9.75
N ALA A 335 -13.94 4.78 -10.28
CA ALA A 335 -15.17 5.45 -10.65
C ALA A 335 -15.93 4.67 -11.74
N VAL A 336 -15.23 4.19 -12.77
CA VAL A 336 -15.83 3.32 -13.80
C VAL A 336 -16.33 2.01 -13.18
N MET A 337 -15.50 1.34 -12.36
CA MET A 337 -15.89 0.09 -11.69
C MET A 337 -17.17 0.30 -10.87
N LYS A 338 -17.27 1.41 -10.13
CA LYS A 338 -18.47 1.74 -9.35
C LYS A 338 -19.70 1.96 -10.24
N GLN A 339 -19.55 2.63 -11.38
CA GLN A 339 -20.65 2.85 -12.33
C GLN A 339 -21.17 1.55 -12.95
N VAL A 340 -20.27 0.61 -13.25
CA VAL A 340 -20.61 -0.73 -13.76
C VAL A 340 -21.37 -1.56 -12.72
N GLY A 341 -21.18 -1.27 -11.43
CA GLY A 341 -21.82 -2.01 -10.34
C GLY A 341 -20.88 -2.99 -9.63
N VAL A 342 -19.56 -2.88 -9.85
CA VAL A 342 -18.56 -3.72 -9.20
C VAL A 342 -18.62 -3.55 -7.68
N HIS A 343 -18.55 -4.68 -6.96
CA HIS A 343 -18.66 -4.73 -5.51
C HIS A 343 -17.32 -5.04 -4.80
N SER A 344 -16.33 -5.53 -5.52
CA SER A 344 -15.03 -5.94 -4.95
C SER A 344 -13.90 -5.22 -5.69
N LEU A 345 -12.86 -4.84 -4.97
CA LEU A 345 -11.74 -4.10 -5.54
C LEU A 345 -10.43 -4.80 -5.21
N TYR A 346 -9.61 -5.06 -6.21
CA TYR A 346 -8.23 -5.49 -6.01
C TYR A 346 -7.29 -4.34 -6.35
N ILE A 347 -6.28 -4.11 -5.52
CA ILE A 347 -5.25 -3.09 -5.73
C ILE A 347 -3.94 -3.76 -6.12
N ALA A 348 -3.44 -3.42 -7.29
CA ALA A 348 -2.09 -3.75 -7.73
C ALA A 348 -1.17 -2.54 -7.54
N MET A 349 -0.24 -2.52 -6.59
CA MET A 349 -0.01 -3.49 -5.51
C MET A 349 0.31 -2.76 -4.19
N PHE A 350 0.38 -3.48 -3.07
CA PHE A 350 0.79 -2.87 -1.80
C PHE A 350 2.26 -2.41 -1.84
N ASP A 351 3.19 -3.32 -2.14
CA ASP A 351 4.65 -3.17 -1.97
C ASP A 351 5.47 -3.31 -3.28
N GLU A 352 4.84 -3.29 -4.46
CA GLU A 352 5.55 -3.46 -5.75
C GLU A 352 6.19 -2.16 -6.25
N VAL A 353 7.35 -1.84 -5.69
CA VAL A 353 8.10 -0.61 -5.98
C VAL A 353 8.97 -0.68 -7.24
N ASN A 354 9.33 -1.88 -7.72
CA ASN A 354 10.06 -2.09 -8.98
C ASN A 354 9.20 -1.87 -10.23
N GLU A 355 7.88 -1.94 -10.11
CA GLU A 355 6.92 -1.69 -11.20
C GLU A 355 6.21 -0.32 -11.04
N GLY A 356 6.56 0.42 -9.98
CA GLY A 356 5.97 1.72 -9.72
C GLY A 356 4.47 1.64 -9.39
N THR A 357 3.94 0.48 -9.01
CA THR A 357 2.52 0.24 -8.69
C THR A 357 2.23 0.25 -7.18
N ALA A 358 3.25 0.40 -6.34
CA ALA A 358 3.10 0.42 -4.89
C ALA A 358 2.15 1.54 -4.38
N ILE A 359 1.30 1.19 -3.41
CA ILE A 359 0.45 2.13 -2.65
C ILE A 359 0.96 2.41 -1.24
N PHE A 360 1.90 1.61 -0.72
CA PHE A 360 2.50 1.85 0.59
C PHE A 360 3.34 3.14 0.60
N LYS A 361 3.85 3.51 1.77
CA LYS A 361 4.55 4.79 1.94
C LYS A 361 5.89 4.80 1.18
N VAL A 362 6.05 5.77 0.29
CA VAL A 362 7.23 5.99 -0.56
C VAL A 362 7.70 7.44 -0.48
N ALA A 363 8.87 7.72 -1.03
CA ALA A 363 9.45 9.05 -1.13
C ALA A 363 8.46 10.06 -1.76
N GLU A 364 8.24 11.16 -1.04
CA GLU A 364 7.37 12.26 -1.43
C GLU A 364 7.99 13.09 -2.55
N ASN A 365 9.32 13.25 -2.52
CA ASN A 365 10.09 14.04 -3.48
C ASN A 365 11.56 13.58 -3.56
N ALA A 366 12.30 14.15 -4.51
CA ALA A 366 13.68 13.77 -4.80
C ALA A 366 14.66 13.90 -3.62
N SER A 367 14.41 14.79 -2.64
CA SER A 367 15.28 14.93 -1.46
C SER A 367 15.34 13.66 -0.60
N GLN A 368 14.29 12.83 -0.66
CA GLN A 368 14.15 11.59 0.10
C GLN A 368 14.66 10.36 -0.67
N THR A 369 15.28 10.56 -1.84
CA THR A 369 15.80 9.47 -2.69
C THR A 369 17.32 9.50 -2.80
N PRO A 370 17.96 8.35 -3.08
CA PRO A 370 19.40 8.28 -3.32
C PRO A 370 19.89 9.26 -4.39
N VAL A 371 21.00 9.97 -4.12
CA VAL A 371 21.59 10.89 -5.12
C VAL A 371 22.06 10.16 -6.37
N ASN A 372 22.08 10.85 -7.52
CA ASN A 372 22.55 10.29 -8.80
C ASN A 372 21.78 9.04 -9.26
N THR A 373 20.51 8.93 -8.90
CA THR A 373 19.60 7.86 -9.33
C THR A 373 18.29 8.46 -9.85
N SER A 374 17.47 7.63 -10.51
CA SER A 374 16.17 8.01 -11.03
C SER A 374 15.09 7.22 -10.30
N PHE A 375 14.14 7.92 -9.69
CA PHE A 375 13.00 7.32 -8.98
C PHE A 375 11.72 8.07 -9.33
N VAL A 376 10.60 7.36 -9.31
CA VAL A 376 9.25 7.92 -9.34
C VAL A 376 8.87 8.33 -7.92
N ASN A 377 8.93 9.63 -7.67
CA ASN A 377 8.47 10.24 -6.41
C ASN A 377 6.97 10.56 -6.48
N LEU A 378 6.34 10.81 -5.33
CA LEU A 378 4.92 11.17 -5.32
C LEU A 378 4.64 12.55 -5.96
N ASP A 379 5.60 13.47 -5.97
CA ASP A 379 5.51 14.77 -6.63
C ASP A 379 5.91 14.75 -8.12
N GLN A 380 6.20 13.58 -8.68
CA GLN A 380 6.70 13.42 -10.06
C GLN A 380 5.79 14.06 -11.12
N ASP A 381 4.49 14.14 -10.84
CA ASP A 381 3.48 14.73 -11.73
C ASP A 381 3.26 16.24 -11.50
N GLY A 382 4.12 16.88 -10.71
CA GLY A 382 4.08 18.32 -10.41
C GLY A 382 3.11 18.72 -9.29
N VAL A 383 2.50 17.75 -8.61
CA VAL A 383 1.60 17.98 -7.45
C VAL A 383 2.14 17.18 -6.26
N ALA A 384 2.55 17.87 -5.21
CA ALA A 384 3.06 17.23 -4.01
C ALA A 384 1.92 16.61 -3.20
N VAL A 385 2.12 15.37 -2.77
CA VAL A 385 1.25 14.64 -1.85
C VAL A 385 2.08 13.90 -0.80
N SER A 386 1.42 13.51 0.29
CA SER A 386 2.05 12.87 1.44
C SER A 386 2.35 11.40 1.18
N ALA A 387 3.33 10.83 1.88
CA ALA A 387 3.72 9.43 1.72
C ALA A 387 2.55 8.44 1.94
N ASP A 388 1.57 8.79 2.77
CA ASP A 388 0.37 8.00 3.04
C ASP A 388 -0.80 8.26 2.06
N PHE A 389 -0.64 9.14 1.07
CA PHE A 389 -1.72 9.58 0.19
C PHE A 389 -2.43 8.41 -0.51
N TYR A 390 -1.68 7.46 -1.06
CA TYR A 390 -2.27 6.32 -1.78
C TYR A 390 -2.96 5.32 -0.85
N LEU A 391 -2.55 5.22 0.41
CA LEU A 391 -3.28 4.46 1.43
C LEU A 391 -4.63 5.12 1.72
N ARG A 392 -4.67 6.44 1.91
CA ARG A 392 -5.93 7.19 2.11
C ARG A 392 -6.83 7.13 0.89
N LEU A 393 -6.26 7.19 -0.32
CA LEU A 393 -7.01 7.05 -1.57
C LEU A 393 -7.68 5.69 -1.67
N VAL A 394 -6.99 4.62 -1.29
CA VAL A 394 -7.56 3.26 -1.24
C VAL A 394 -8.69 3.16 -0.21
N ASN A 395 -8.57 3.83 0.94
CA ASN A 395 -9.66 3.89 1.92
C ASN A 395 -10.93 4.52 1.32
N ASP A 396 -10.79 5.67 0.64
CA ASP A 396 -11.92 6.37 0.05
C ASP A 396 -12.52 5.61 -1.16
N ALA A 397 -11.67 4.99 -1.98
CA ALA A 397 -12.10 4.09 -3.06
C ALA A 397 -12.87 2.89 -2.50
N GLY A 398 -12.36 2.28 -1.42
CA GLY A 398 -12.98 1.17 -0.74
C GLY A 398 -14.37 1.50 -0.20
N LYS A 399 -14.53 2.66 0.47
CA LYS A 399 -15.84 3.14 0.93
C LYS A 399 -16.83 3.28 -0.23
N MET A 400 -16.39 3.82 -1.36
CA MET A 400 -17.25 4.02 -2.53
C MET A 400 -17.68 2.68 -3.15
N ILE A 401 -16.74 1.74 -3.35
CA ILE A 401 -17.03 0.41 -3.88
C ILE A 401 -18.01 -0.34 -2.96
N LYS A 402 -17.76 -0.33 -1.65
CA LYS A 402 -18.62 -0.96 -0.62
C LYS A 402 -19.98 -0.25 -0.43
N GLY A 403 -20.18 0.93 -1.02
CA GLY A 403 -21.42 1.69 -0.90
C GLY A 403 -21.58 2.45 0.42
N GLU A 404 -20.49 2.61 1.18
CA GLU A 404 -20.44 3.42 2.40
C GLU A 404 -20.49 4.93 2.09
N THR A 405 -20.05 5.32 0.89
CA THR A 405 -20.15 6.67 0.35
C THR A 405 -20.84 6.67 -1.02
N PRO A 406 -21.50 7.78 -1.42
CA PRO A 406 -22.07 7.90 -2.75
C PRO A 406 -20.97 7.93 -3.83
N TYR A 407 -21.36 7.64 -5.07
CA TYR A 407 -20.49 7.80 -6.22
C TYR A 407 -19.92 9.22 -6.31
N GLN A 408 -18.62 9.32 -6.61
CA GLN A 408 -17.95 10.58 -6.91
C GLN A 408 -17.07 10.41 -8.16
N ALA A 409 -17.20 11.35 -9.10
CA ALA A 409 -16.41 11.32 -10.34
C ALA A 409 -14.92 11.64 -10.10
N THR A 410 -14.62 12.43 -9.07
CA THR A 410 -13.27 12.83 -8.65
C THR A 410 -13.01 12.34 -7.24
N HIS A 411 -11.75 12.06 -6.88
CA HIS A 411 -11.46 11.55 -5.54
C HIS A 411 -11.67 12.63 -4.47
N PRO A 412 -12.20 12.27 -3.28
CA PRO A 412 -12.30 13.19 -2.14
C PRO A 412 -10.98 13.31 -1.35
N THR A 413 -9.99 12.47 -1.67
CA THR A 413 -8.73 12.34 -0.94
C THR A 413 -7.96 13.65 -0.93
N GLN A 414 -7.69 14.18 0.26
CA GLN A 414 -6.97 15.44 0.40
C GLN A 414 -5.50 15.31 0.00
N HIS A 415 -4.99 16.28 -0.77
CA HIS A 415 -3.57 16.46 -1.04
C HIS A 415 -2.93 17.14 0.16
N ILE A 416 -2.22 16.36 0.97
CA ILE A 416 -1.43 16.87 2.09
C ILE A 416 0.00 16.99 1.58
N ILE A 417 0.57 18.19 1.57
CA ILE A 417 1.96 18.39 1.14
C ILE A 417 2.88 18.07 2.32
N GLY A 418 3.72 17.04 2.17
CA GLY A 418 4.65 16.56 3.19
C GLY A 418 3.93 16.04 4.44
N GLY A 419 3.53 14.75 4.43
CA GLY A 419 2.52 14.15 5.32
C GLY A 419 2.61 14.48 6.81
N SER A 420 1.47 14.43 7.50
CA SER A 420 1.14 15.06 8.80
C SER A 420 1.90 14.57 10.04
N GLY A 421 3.18 14.16 9.97
CA GLY A 421 3.89 13.50 11.06
C GLY A 421 3.00 12.51 11.84
N PRO A 422 3.20 12.30 13.15
CA PRO A 422 2.35 11.39 13.92
C PRO A 422 1.03 12.01 14.42
N LEU A 423 0.79 13.32 14.26
CA LEU A 423 -0.37 14.01 14.84
C LEU A 423 -1.17 14.76 13.77
N ALA A 424 -2.49 14.54 13.76
CA ALA A 424 -3.40 15.36 12.98
C ALA A 424 -3.40 16.83 13.44
N ASP A 425 -3.79 17.75 12.57
CA ASP A 425 -4.01 19.14 12.97
C ASP A 425 -5.11 19.26 14.04
N GLY A 426 -4.92 20.15 15.00
CA GLY A 426 -5.93 20.42 16.02
C GLY A 426 -5.39 21.10 17.27
N THR A 427 -6.24 21.19 18.29
CA THR A 427 -5.91 21.73 19.59
C THR A 427 -5.58 20.60 20.57
N TYR A 428 -4.47 20.76 21.29
CA TYR A 428 -3.90 19.74 22.16
C TYR A 428 -3.56 20.30 23.53
N LYS A 429 -3.54 19.43 24.54
CA LYS A 429 -2.74 19.62 25.75
C LYS A 429 -1.47 18.79 25.64
N ILE A 430 -0.38 19.31 26.22
CA ILE A 430 0.94 18.67 26.21
C ILE A 430 1.40 18.52 27.66
N ILE A 431 1.49 17.28 28.15
CA ILE A 431 1.83 16.95 29.54
C ILE A 431 3.18 16.26 29.60
N ASN A 432 4.07 16.68 30.50
CA ASN A 432 5.34 16.01 30.70
C ASN A 432 5.14 14.65 31.41
N ARG A 433 5.76 13.58 30.89
CA ARG A 433 5.67 12.21 31.44
C ARG A 433 6.20 12.12 32.87
N ASN A 434 7.29 12.81 33.18
CA ASN A 434 7.94 12.72 34.50
C ASN A 434 7.13 13.43 35.59
N SER A 435 6.64 14.64 35.32
CA SER A 435 5.98 15.48 36.34
C SER A 435 4.45 15.41 36.33
N ASN A 436 3.83 14.95 35.24
CA ASN A 436 2.40 15.10 34.95
C ASN A 436 1.92 16.56 34.89
N LEU A 437 2.84 17.53 34.71
CA LEU A 437 2.51 18.94 34.55
C LEU A 437 2.43 19.32 33.06
N SER A 438 1.58 20.30 32.75
CA SER A 438 1.31 20.78 31.39
C SER A 438 2.29 21.84 30.94
N LEU A 439 2.60 21.85 29.64
CA LEU A 439 3.19 23.00 28.95
C LEU A 439 2.27 24.21 29.10
N ASP A 440 2.80 25.32 29.59
CA ASP A 440 2.06 26.48 30.08
C ASP A 440 2.77 27.78 29.68
N ALA A 441 2.03 28.72 29.09
CA ALA A 441 2.49 30.09 28.92
C ALA A 441 2.42 30.82 30.28
N THR A 442 3.59 31.26 30.78
CA THR A 442 3.75 31.77 32.15
C THR A 442 2.77 32.89 32.47
N GLY A 443 2.01 32.72 33.55
CA GLY A 443 1.12 33.77 34.06
C GLY A 443 0.01 34.16 33.09
N GLN A 444 -0.36 33.26 32.15
CA GLN A 444 -1.30 33.54 31.06
C GLN A 444 -0.84 34.70 30.16
N GLY A 445 0.48 34.90 30.05
CA GLY A 445 1.06 35.93 29.20
C GLY A 445 0.78 35.69 27.72
N THR A 446 0.50 36.77 27.00
CA THR A 446 0.20 36.73 25.56
C THR A 446 1.21 37.50 24.71
N ALA A 447 2.15 38.21 25.31
CA ALA A 447 3.15 39.00 24.60
C ALA A 447 4.32 38.14 24.10
N ASN A 448 5.05 38.65 23.10
CA ASN A 448 6.36 38.10 22.74
C ASN A 448 7.27 38.05 23.97
N GLU A 449 8.17 37.07 23.98
CA GLU A 449 9.11 36.79 25.06
C GLU A 449 8.49 36.27 26.37
N THR A 450 7.17 36.01 26.38
CA THR A 450 6.54 35.28 27.49
C THR A 450 7.17 33.89 27.61
N ALA A 451 7.82 33.61 28.74
CA ALA A 451 8.48 32.33 28.96
C ALA A 451 7.51 31.15 29.03
N ILE A 452 7.96 29.99 28.58
CA ILE A 452 7.22 28.74 28.68
C ILE A 452 7.67 27.95 29.91
N GLN A 453 6.72 27.39 30.64
CA GLN A 453 6.93 26.64 31.86
C GLN A 453 6.11 25.36 31.90
N GLN A 454 6.37 24.49 32.87
CA GLN A 454 5.41 23.45 33.27
C GLN A 454 4.52 23.95 34.42
N TYR A 455 3.23 23.65 34.39
CA TYR A 455 2.31 23.99 35.47
C TYR A 455 1.17 22.97 35.61
N THR A 456 0.42 23.03 36.72
CA THR A 456 -0.74 22.14 36.91
C THR A 456 -1.78 22.41 35.83
N TYR A 457 -2.23 21.36 35.13
CA TYR A 457 -3.24 21.50 34.08
C TYR A 457 -4.59 21.90 34.69
N SER A 458 -5.11 23.05 34.29
CA SER A 458 -6.40 23.60 34.74
C SER A 458 -7.45 23.68 33.63
N GLY A 459 -7.07 23.33 32.39
CA GLY A 459 -7.90 23.54 31.20
C GLY A 459 -7.86 24.96 30.66
N GLY A 460 -7.09 25.87 31.27
CA GLY A 460 -6.92 27.25 30.79
C GLY A 460 -6.36 27.32 29.37
N THR A 461 -6.78 28.31 28.58
CA THR A 461 -6.36 28.48 27.18
C THR A 461 -4.87 28.75 27.01
N ASN A 462 -4.17 29.18 28.08
CA ASN A 462 -2.72 29.34 28.12
C ASN A 462 -1.95 27.99 28.19
N GLN A 463 -2.67 26.89 28.34
CA GLN A 463 -2.18 25.51 28.37
C GLN A 463 -2.68 24.67 27.19
N GLN A 464 -3.35 25.31 26.24
CA GLN A 464 -3.87 24.68 25.03
C GLN A 464 -3.05 25.17 23.83
N TRP A 465 -2.70 24.24 22.96
CA TRP A 465 -1.77 24.47 21.87
C TRP A 465 -2.38 23.96 20.56
N THR A 466 -2.51 24.83 19.57
CA THR A 466 -2.86 24.45 18.21
C THR A 466 -1.60 23.93 17.52
N ILE A 467 -1.58 22.63 17.26
CA ILE A 467 -0.52 21.95 16.52
C ILE A 467 -0.99 21.85 15.08
N THR A 468 -0.18 22.33 14.16
CA THR A 468 -0.48 22.31 12.72
C THR A 468 0.76 21.90 11.97
N SER A 469 0.64 20.91 11.08
CA SER A 469 1.73 20.56 10.18
C SER A 469 2.08 21.78 9.31
N VAL A 470 3.38 22.00 9.12
CA VAL A 470 3.90 23.00 8.18
C VAL A 470 4.60 22.34 6.98
N GLY A 471 4.37 21.03 6.80
CA GLY A 471 4.96 20.19 5.77
C GLY A 471 6.15 19.37 6.29
N GLY A 472 6.30 18.15 5.75
CA GLY A 472 7.28 17.17 6.25
C GLY A 472 6.89 16.66 7.63
N ASP A 473 7.88 16.34 8.47
CA ASP A 473 7.67 16.02 9.89
C ASP A 473 7.63 17.28 10.79
N HIS A 474 7.56 18.48 10.20
CA HIS A 474 7.60 19.74 10.92
C HIS A 474 6.19 20.24 11.28
N TYR A 475 6.11 20.83 12.46
CA TYR A 475 4.92 21.46 13.00
C TYR A 475 5.22 22.86 13.48
N LYS A 476 4.23 23.74 13.34
CA LYS A 476 4.12 24.91 14.20
C LYS A 476 3.23 24.56 15.39
N ILE A 477 3.60 25.09 16.56
CA ILE A 477 2.83 24.95 17.80
C ILE A 477 2.44 26.36 18.25
N ILE A 478 1.15 26.70 18.15
CA ILE A 478 0.61 28.03 18.43
C ILE A 478 -0.19 27.99 19.75
N GLY A 479 0.09 28.90 20.67
CA GLY A 479 -0.71 29.03 21.90
C GLY A 479 -2.13 29.51 21.58
N VAL A 480 -3.15 28.77 22.01
CA VAL A 480 -4.56 29.08 21.71
C VAL A 480 -4.95 30.46 22.25
N GLN A 481 -4.48 30.82 23.44
CA GLN A 481 -4.76 32.14 24.03
C GLN A 481 -4.04 33.29 23.32
N SER A 482 -2.78 33.10 22.95
CA SER A 482 -1.91 34.19 22.51
C SER A 482 -1.91 34.40 20.99
N GLY A 483 -2.25 33.36 20.22
CA GLY A 483 -2.06 33.33 18.77
C GLY A 483 -0.58 33.32 18.35
N ARG A 484 0.34 33.12 19.30
CA ARG A 484 1.80 33.16 19.09
C ARG A 484 2.41 31.77 19.10
N ALA A 485 3.53 31.63 18.39
CA ALA A 485 4.25 30.37 18.28
C ALA A 485 5.08 30.09 19.52
N LEU A 486 5.27 28.80 19.79
CA LEU A 486 6.37 28.29 20.57
C LEU A 486 7.69 28.60 19.84
N ASP A 487 8.67 29.16 20.55
CA ASP A 487 9.88 29.73 19.96
C ASP A 487 11.10 29.42 20.84
N ILE A 488 12.18 28.92 20.24
CA ILE A 488 13.48 28.78 20.94
C ILE A 488 14.14 30.16 21.02
N LYS A 489 14.34 30.64 22.25
CA LYS A 489 14.81 32.00 22.51
C LYS A 489 16.14 32.27 21.83
N GLY A 490 16.15 33.35 21.05
CA GLY A 490 17.35 33.85 20.37
C GLY A 490 17.91 32.92 19.30
N GLN A 491 17.10 31.99 18.77
CA GLN A 491 17.55 31.00 17.76
C GLN A 491 18.76 30.17 18.22
N SER A 492 18.87 29.98 19.54
CA SER A 492 20.05 29.34 20.14
C SER A 492 20.16 27.86 19.74
N LEU A 493 21.39 27.41 19.51
CA LEU A 493 21.74 25.99 19.32
C LEU A 493 22.24 25.33 20.60
N LEU A 494 22.35 26.08 21.71
CA LEU A 494 22.97 25.62 22.96
C LEU A 494 21.97 24.88 23.86
N ASP A 495 22.51 24.00 24.70
CA ASP A 495 21.75 23.36 25.77
C ASP A 495 21.34 24.41 26.81
N GLY A 496 20.16 24.24 27.41
CA GLY A 496 19.61 25.18 28.38
C GLY A 496 19.00 26.44 27.76
N ALA A 497 18.86 26.51 26.44
CA ALA A 497 18.15 27.61 25.82
C ALA A 497 16.64 27.51 26.13
N GLY A 498 16.09 28.54 26.76
CA GLY A 498 14.68 28.57 27.15
C GLY A 498 13.72 28.73 25.96
N LEU A 499 12.48 28.28 26.16
CA LEU A 499 11.39 28.52 25.23
C LEU A 499 10.56 29.74 25.61
N GLN A 500 10.02 30.41 24.60
CA GLN A 500 9.18 31.60 24.74
C GLN A 500 7.99 31.57 23.75
N LEU A 501 7.03 32.46 23.97
CA LEU A 501 6.08 32.85 22.93
C LEU A 501 6.71 33.91 22.03
N TYR A 502 6.51 33.78 20.72
CA TYR A 502 6.89 34.83 19.77
C TYR A 502 5.94 34.85 18.57
N ASP A 503 5.84 35.99 17.88
CA ASP A 503 5.07 36.08 16.65
C ASP A 503 5.62 35.10 15.62
N TYR A 504 4.72 34.33 15.01
CA TYR A 504 5.10 33.32 14.04
C TYR A 504 5.60 33.97 12.76
N ASN A 505 6.84 33.68 12.39
CA ASN A 505 7.48 34.17 11.16
C ASN A 505 8.01 33.02 10.27
N GLY A 506 7.78 31.76 10.67
CA GLY A 506 8.21 30.59 9.92
C GLY A 506 9.68 30.20 10.10
N GLY A 507 10.43 30.90 10.97
CA GLY A 507 11.81 30.58 11.28
C GLY A 507 12.00 29.18 11.86
N ALA A 508 13.18 28.59 11.65
CA ALA A 508 13.47 27.22 12.09
C ALA A 508 13.42 27.03 13.63
N ASN A 509 13.61 28.08 14.43
CA ASN A 509 13.40 28.06 15.89
C ASN A 509 11.92 27.95 16.31
N GLN A 510 10.99 28.10 15.36
CA GLN A 510 9.54 28.04 15.58
C GLN A 510 8.90 26.81 14.91
N GLN A 511 9.73 25.93 14.36
CA GLN A 511 9.32 24.67 13.77
C GLN A 511 9.83 23.52 14.62
N PHE A 512 9.00 22.51 14.79
CA PHE A 512 9.28 21.38 15.66
C PHE A 512 8.96 20.05 14.97
N ILE A 513 9.78 19.03 15.23
CA ILE A 513 9.51 17.66 14.84
C ILE A 513 8.89 16.94 16.04
N LEU A 514 7.74 16.31 15.83
CA LEU A 514 7.06 15.50 16.85
C LEU A 514 7.23 14.03 16.48
N SER A 515 7.82 13.25 17.39
CA SER A 515 8.12 11.83 17.15
C SER A 515 7.52 10.94 18.24
N PRO A 516 6.89 9.80 17.90
CA PRO A 516 6.43 8.85 18.90
C PRO A 516 7.60 8.27 19.72
N ALA A 517 7.34 8.00 20.99
CA ALA A 517 8.23 7.29 21.91
C ALA A 517 7.48 6.11 22.55
N THR A 518 8.23 5.09 22.99
CA THR A 518 7.68 3.83 23.55
C THR A 518 6.66 4.09 24.65
N GLY A 519 5.48 3.45 24.56
CA GLY A 519 4.44 3.55 25.58
C GLY A 519 3.43 4.68 25.37
N GLY A 520 3.31 5.20 24.15
CA GLY A 520 2.32 6.23 23.78
C GLY A 520 2.74 7.66 24.13
N TYR A 521 4.04 7.88 24.37
CA TYR A 521 4.61 9.22 24.59
C TYR A 521 5.14 9.81 23.28
N PHE A 522 5.59 11.05 23.35
CA PHE A 522 6.17 11.80 22.24
C PHE A 522 7.42 12.55 22.71
N THR A 523 8.34 12.81 21.79
CA THR A 523 9.36 13.87 21.94
C THR A 523 8.99 15.04 21.05
N ILE A 524 9.42 16.25 21.44
CA ILE A 524 9.32 17.46 20.60
C ILE A 524 10.75 17.95 20.38
N GLN A 525 11.21 17.93 19.14
CA GLN A 525 12.55 18.36 18.74
C GLN A 525 12.47 19.71 18.03
N GLY A 526 13.32 20.67 18.39
CA GLY A 526 13.45 21.92 17.64
C GLY A 526 14.17 21.68 16.32
N VAL A 527 13.59 22.13 15.20
CA VAL A 527 14.17 21.94 13.86
C VAL A 527 15.53 22.62 13.74
N GLN A 528 15.70 23.82 14.31
CA GLN A 528 16.95 24.56 14.19
C GLN A 528 18.15 23.91 14.90
N SER A 529 17.93 23.34 16.08
CA SER A 529 19.00 22.85 16.96
C SER A 529 19.16 21.34 16.96
N GLY A 530 18.13 20.60 16.51
CA GLY A 530 18.05 19.14 16.67
C GLY A 530 17.89 18.68 18.12
N LYS A 531 17.62 19.59 19.06
CA LYS A 531 17.52 19.30 20.50
C LYS A 531 16.08 19.11 20.94
N LEU A 532 15.88 18.36 22.02
CA LEU A 532 14.55 18.07 22.55
C LEU A 532 14.11 19.13 23.54
N LEU A 533 12.81 19.43 23.56
CA LEU A 533 12.18 20.13 24.67
C LEU A 533 12.32 19.29 25.95
N GLU A 534 12.79 19.94 27.00
CA GLU A 534 13.11 19.32 28.27
C GLU A 534 12.55 20.13 29.44
N VAL A 535 12.10 19.41 30.47
CA VAL A 535 12.02 19.95 31.83
C VAL A 535 13.38 19.75 32.51
N PRO A 536 14.11 20.84 32.84
CA PRO A 536 15.49 20.77 33.31
C PRO A 536 15.61 19.95 34.59
N ALA A 537 16.68 19.14 34.65
CA ALA A 537 17.06 18.35 35.82
C ALA A 537 15.92 17.49 36.39
N PHE A 538 15.04 16.98 35.52
CA PHE A 538 13.89 16.15 35.91
C PHE A 538 12.96 16.81 36.94
N SER A 539 12.92 18.14 36.99
CA SER A 539 12.12 18.88 37.97
C SER A 539 10.64 18.50 37.89
N THR A 540 10.01 18.28 39.05
CA THR A 540 8.56 18.10 39.17
C THR A 540 7.86 19.35 39.73
N THR A 541 8.60 20.45 39.86
CA THR A 541 8.11 21.71 40.42
C THR A 541 7.31 22.49 39.38
N ALA A 542 6.10 22.92 39.75
CA ALA A 542 5.30 23.83 38.94
C ALA A 542 6.00 25.21 38.85
N GLY A 543 6.04 25.76 37.65
CA GLY A 543 6.71 27.02 37.33
C GLY A 543 8.13 26.87 36.77
N THR A 544 8.69 25.65 36.76
CA THR A 544 9.98 25.37 36.11
C THR A 544 9.88 25.69 34.62
N LYS A 545 10.84 26.48 34.11
CA LYS A 545 10.89 26.87 32.70
C LYS A 545 11.34 25.71 31.82
N ILE A 546 10.74 25.62 30.64
CA ILE A 546 11.10 24.62 29.64
C ILE A 546 12.30 25.13 28.84
N GLU A 547 13.22 24.23 28.56
CA GLU A 547 14.42 24.48 27.76
C GLU A 547 14.55 23.47 26.62
N GLN A 548 15.51 23.69 25.73
CA GLN A 548 16.00 22.64 24.85
C GLN A 548 17.29 22.02 25.41
N TYR A 549 17.47 20.72 25.20
CA TYR A 549 18.67 20.01 25.60
C TYR A 549 18.96 18.82 24.66
N GLN A 550 20.21 18.35 24.64
CA GLN A 550 20.58 17.09 23.99
C GLN A 550 19.70 15.92 24.43
N ALA A 551 19.35 15.05 23.49
CA ALA A 551 18.54 13.87 23.79
C ALA A 551 19.22 12.98 24.84
N ASN A 552 18.53 12.69 25.94
CA ASN A 552 19.03 11.90 27.06
C ASN A 552 18.14 10.68 27.38
N ASN A 553 17.10 10.44 26.57
CA ASN A 553 16.10 9.38 26.74
C ASN A 553 15.36 9.42 28.10
N GLY A 554 15.47 10.52 28.82
CA GLY A 554 14.84 10.73 30.12
C GLY A 554 13.34 10.98 30.00
N ALA A 555 12.59 10.58 31.02
CA ALA A 555 11.15 10.84 31.09
C ALA A 555 10.82 12.35 31.13
N ASN A 556 11.79 13.21 31.44
CA ASN A 556 11.66 14.66 31.43
C ASN A 556 11.69 15.28 30.01
N GLN A 557 12.07 14.51 28.99
CA GLN A 557 12.01 14.87 27.56
C GLN A 557 10.85 14.19 26.81
N GLN A 558 10.00 13.43 27.51
CA GLN A 558 8.90 12.67 26.93
C GLN A 558 7.56 13.24 27.38
N LEU A 559 6.63 13.39 26.45
CA LEU A 559 5.36 14.09 26.65
C LEU A 559 4.17 13.21 26.26
N ILE A 560 3.05 13.41 26.93
CA ILE A 560 1.74 12.92 26.54
C ILE A 560 1.06 14.06 25.78
N ILE A 561 0.72 13.85 24.51
CA ILE A 561 0.04 14.84 23.67
C ILE A 561 -1.38 14.34 23.42
N THR A 562 -2.38 15.06 23.95
CA THR A 562 -3.79 14.65 23.89
C THR A 562 -4.61 15.71 23.20
N LYS A 563 -5.37 15.32 22.17
CA LYS A 563 -6.31 16.20 21.47
C LYS A 563 -7.45 16.62 22.41
N LEU A 564 -7.84 17.89 22.37
CA LEU A 564 -8.90 18.48 23.20
C LEU A 564 -10.25 18.52 22.49
#